data_AF-A0A973T2Y7-F1
#
_entry.id   AF-A0A973T2Y7-F1
#
_cell.length_a   1.000
_cell.length_b   1.000
_cell.length_c   1.000
_cell.angle_alpha   90.00
_cell.angle_beta   90.00
_cell.angle_gamma   90.00
#
_symmetry.space_group_name_H-M   'P 1'
#
loop_
_entity.id
_entity.type
_entity.pdbx_description
1 polymer ?
#
loop_
_entity_poly.entity_id
_entity_poly.type
_entity_poly.pdbx_seq_one_letter_code
_entity_poly.pdbx_strand_id
1 'polypeptide(L)' 'CSLRGDHDGLVSAEEGRQWRDATTAGFHYLEFPGDHMYLVDHGPQILDVIETQFPRST' A
#
# COMPACT_ATOMS: atom_id res chain seq x y z
N CYS A 1 2.81 2.70 5.92
CA CYS A 1 1.74 2.36 4.97
C CYS A 1 2.14 1.08 4.23
N SER A 2 1.20 0.16 3.99
CA SER A 2 1.38 -1.08 3.21
C SER A 2 0.33 -1.10 2.10
N LEU A 3 0.73 -1.39 0.86
CA LEU A 3 -0.12 -1.39 -0.34
C LEU A 3 -0.05 -2.77 -1.00
N ARG A 4 -1.18 -3.28 -1.53
CA ARG A 4 -1.21 -4.49 -2.36
C ARG A 4 -2.31 -4.48 -3.42
N GLY A 5 -2.20 -5.40 -4.38
CA GLY A 5 -3.31 -5.75 -5.28
C GLY A 5 -4.37 -6.56 -4.53
N ASP A 6 -5.65 -6.32 -4.79
CA ASP A 6 -6.76 -7.06 -4.19
C ASP A 6 -6.81 -8.52 -4.67
N HIS A 7 -6.31 -8.79 -5.87
CA HIS A 7 -6.15 -10.12 -6.47
C HIS A 7 -4.69 -10.61 -6.45
N ASP A 8 -3.83 -10.03 -5.60
CA ASP A 8 -2.44 -10.48 -5.47
C ASP A 8 -2.39 -11.96 -5.02
N GLY A 9 -1.91 -12.83 -5.93
CA GLY A 9 -1.73 -14.26 -5.70
C GLY A 9 -0.40 -14.65 -5.04
N LEU A 10 0.49 -13.68 -4.79
CA LEU A 10 1.78 -13.88 -4.10
C LEU A 10 1.75 -13.38 -2.65
N VAL A 11 0.93 -12.36 -2.36
CA VAL A 11 0.80 -11.77 -1.02
C VAL A 11 -0.67 -11.67 -0.64
N SER A 12 -1.05 -12.41 0.40
CA SER A 12 -2.40 -12.38 0.94
C SER A 12 -2.72 -11.08 1.67
N ALA A 13 -4.02 -10.85 1.90
CA ALA A 13 -4.49 -9.70 2.66
C ALA A 13 -3.98 -9.70 4.10
N GLU A 14 -3.86 -10.88 4.69
CA GLU A 14 -3.34 -11.06 6.04
C GLU A 14 -1.86 -10.70 6.12
N GLU A 15 -1.03 -11.27 5.23
CA GLU A 15 0.41 -10.97 5.16
C GLU A 15 0.66 -9.47 4.92
N GLY A 16 -0.11 -8.84 4.02
CA GLY A 16 -0.02 -7.40 3.77
C GLY A 16 -0.31 -6.54 5.01
N ARG A 17 -1.14 -7.03 5.94
CA ARG A 17 -1.48 -6.34 7.20
C ARG A 17 -0.48 -6.55 8.33
N GLN A 18 0.35 -7.59 8.28
CA GLN A 18 1.33 -7.92 9.35
C GLN A 18 2.37 -6.81 9.57
N TRP A 19 2.59 -5.93 8.59
CA TRP A 19 3.42 -4.73 8.74
C TRP A 19 2.99 -3.81 9.89
N ARG A 20 1.74 -3.90 10.36
CA ARG A 20 1.27 -3.19 11.55
C ARG A 20 2.08 -3.54 12.81
N ASP A 21 2.59 -4.77 12.90
CA ASP A 21 3.29 -5.27 14.09
C ASP A 21 4.80 -4.97 14.02
N ALA A 22 5.30 -4.57 12.85
CA ALA A 22 6.69 -4.22 12.60
C ALA A 22 6.98 -2.71 12.75
N THR A 23 6.00 -1.91 13.18
CA THR A 23 6.15 -0.46 13.33
C THR A 23 5.53 0.06 14.63
N THR A 24 6.10 1.13 15.17
CA THR A 24 5.54 1.88 16.31
C THR A 24 4.81 3.16 15.89
N ALA A 25 4.90 3.52 14.60
CA ALA A 25 4.20 4.67 14.04
C ALA A 25 2.78 4.32 13.58
N GLY A 26 2.03 5.31 13.11
CA GLY A 26 0.72 5.08 12.50
C GLY A 26 0.81 4.14 11.29
N PHE A 27 -0.08 3.16 11.22
CA PHE A 27 -0.14 2.17 10.14
C PHE A 27 -1.40 2.35 9.29
N HIS A 28 -1.20 2.37 7.98
CA HIS A 28 -2.25 2.40 6.96
C HIS A 28 -2.07 1.21 6.02
N TYR A 29 -3.19 0.64 5.58
CA TYR A 29 -3.26 -0.47 4.64
C TYR A 29 -4.27 -0.13 3.55
N LEU A 30 -3.86 -0.25 2.28
CA LEU A 30 -4.73 0.00 1.13
C LEU A 30 -4.57 -1.12 0.08
N GLU A 31 -5.67 -1.43 -0.60
CA GLU A 31 -5.71 -2.36 -1.71
C GLU A 31 -6.04 -1.59 -3.00
N PHE A 32 -5.43 -2.00 -4.10
CA PHE A 32 -5.72 -1.53 -5.45
C PHE A 32 -6.28 -2.68 -6.29
N PRO A 33 -7.16 -2.40 -7.26
CA PRO A 33 -7.56 -3.41 -8.23
C PRO A 33 -6.35 -4.03 -8.94
N GLY A 34 -6.29 -5.35 -9.02
CA GLY A 34 -5.31 -6.08 -9.83
C GLY A 34 -4.42 -7.03 -9.05
N ASP A 35 -3.49 -7.65 -9.78
CA ASP A 35 -2.59 -8.69 -9.28
C ASP A 35 -1.36 -8.08 -8.57
N HIS A 36 -0.30 -8.87 -8.38
CA HIS A 36 0.94 -8.44 -7.72
C HIS A 36 1.58 -7.18 -8.34
N MET A 37 1.44 -7.00 -9.65
CA MET A 37 1.99 -5.86 -10.38
C MET A 37 0.98 -4.69 -10.53
N TYR A 38 -0.02 -4.58 -9.64
CA TYR A 38 -1.03 -3.50 -9.60
C TYR A 38 -0.45 -2.08 -9.78
N LEU A 39 0.82 -1.88 -9.39
CA LEU A 39 1.54 -0.62 -9.55
C LEU A 39 1.72 -0.16 -11.00
N VAL A 40 1.70 -1.08 -11.96
CA VAL A 40 1.85 -0.75 -13.39
C VAL A 40 0.63 0.03 -13.89
N ASP A 41 -0.57 -0.36 -13.45
CA ASP A 41 -1.83 0.23 -13.89
C ASP A 41 -2.28 1.40 -12.99
N HIS A 42 -1.81 1.43 -11.74
CA HIS A 42 -2.23 2.39 -10.71
C HIS A 42 -1.12 3.36 -10.26
N GLY A 43 -0.05 3.50 -11.05
CA GLY A 43 1.10 4.35 -10.72
C GLY A 43 0.75 5.75 -10.22
N PRO A 44 -0.07 6.55 -10.94
CA PRO A 44 -0.48 7.88 -10.48
C PRO A 44 -1.20 7.86 -9.13
N GLN A 45 -2.15 6.95 -8.93
CA GLN A 45 -2.91 6.85 -7.68
C GLN A 45 -2.02 6.41 -6.50
N ILE A 46 -1.00 5.59 -6.74
CA ILE A 46 -0.01 5.23 -5.72
C ILE A 46 0.82 6.45 -5.31
N LEU A 47 1.21 7.30 -6.26
CA LEU A 47 1.94 8.54 -5.96
C LEU A 47 1.08 9.48 -5.10
N ASP A 48 -0.22 9.61 -5.38
CA ASP A 48 -1.14 10.41 -4.55
C ASP A 48 -1.20 9.91 -3.09
N VAL A 49 -1.21 8.58 -2.90
CA VAL A 49 -1.15 7.98 -1.57
C VAL A 49 0.16 8.32 -0.88
N ILE A 50 1.30 8.23 -1.58
CA ILE A 50 2.61 8.57 -1.02
C ILE A 50 2.66 10.04 -0.60
N GLU A 51 2.19 10.97 -1.46
CA GLU A 51 2.14 12.40 -1.13
C GLU A 51 1.26 12.68 0.09
N THR A 52 0.12 11.99 0.21
CA THR A 52 -0.77 12.11 1.37
C THR A 52 -0.12 11.61 2.66
N GLN A 53 0.70 10.55 2.58
CA GLN A 53 1.38 9.98 3.75
C GLN A 53 2.62 10.77 4.17
N PHE A 54 3.23 11.51 3.24
CA PHE A 54 4.43 12.30 3.47
C PHE A 54 4.24 13.74 2.99
N PRO A 55 3.34 14.52 3.64
CA PRO A 55 3.18 15.92 3.29
C PRO A 55 4.51 16.63 3.44
N ARG A 56 4.94 17.35 2.41
CA ARG A 56 6.19 18.12 2.46
C ARG A 56 6.11 19.11 3.62
N SER A 57 7.06 19.03 4.54
CA SER A 57 7.25 20.09 5.53
C SER A 57 7.63 21.37 4.77
N THR A 58 6.77 22.39 4.87
CA THR A 58 7.00 23.73 4.31
C THR A 58 8.13 24.44 5.06
#